data_AF-A0A7W0ZIC8-F1
#
_entry.id   AF-A0A7W0ZIC8-F1
#
_cell.length_a   1.000
_cell.length_b   1.000
_cell.length_c   1.000
_cell.angle_alpha   90.00
_cell.angle_beta   90.00
_cell.angle_gamma   90.00
#
_symmetry.space_group_name_H-M   'P 1'
#
loop_
_entity.id
_entity.type
_entity.pdbx_description
1 polymer ?
#
loop_
_entity_poly.entity_id
_entity_poly.type
_entity_poly.pdbx_seq_one_letter_code
_entity_poly.pdbx_strand_id
1 'polypeptide(L)'
;MTSLDTASHADVQARRPDTRVSLSRVGVTGVEKVIRIRLDGRGQLFYAELECFVDLSPEQKGAHMSRFEEVINGAIDEVVLGEAFKIETLAQHIAERVRDRQGGARAEVAIAARYPEHKLAPVSGSPTQEIYTLLGSAVASDLGTRRLIGVEAHGMTTCPCAQEMVTARSRVRLEDEGFSEDEVERVLRSVPVATHNQRGIGRLHVGCPEGCTDTVDATALLRIVESSMSSEIYELMKRPDEVEVVERAHMHPRFVEDCVREMVRMAADEFSGLGEGAFVSARQENLETIHKHNVVAECHGLITDLARELGGGAPPPRHLTTRDWLEGSG
;
A
#
# COMPACT_ATOMS: atom_id res chain seq x y z
N MET A 1 -54.54 23.00 -9.39
CA MET A 1 -53.88 22.03 -8.49
C MET A 1 -54.14 20.65 -9.05
N THR A 2 -53.33 20.25 -10.02
CA THR A 2 -53.36 18.90 -10.61
C THR A 2 -52.33 18.10 -9.84
N SER A 3 -52.80 17.16 -9.02
CA SER A 3 -51.97 16.18 -8.34
C SER A 3 -51.20 15.39 -9.41
N LEU A 4 -49.88 15.55 -9.41
CA LEU A 4 -48.99 14.66 -10.13
C LEU A 4 -49.00 13.34 -9.36
N ASP A 5 -49.78 12.38 -9.88
CA ASP A 5 -49.62 10.97 -9.54
C ASP A 5 -48.15 10.60 -9.74
N THR A 6 -47.48 10.29 -8.63
CA THR A 6 -46.14 9.71 -8.64
C THR A 6 -46.27 8.29 -9.16
N ALA A 7 -46.29 8.15 -10.49
CA ALA A 7 -46.17 6.88 -11.15
C ALA A 7 -44.93 6.18 -10.58
N SER A 8 -45.15 5.04 -9.93
CA SER A 8 -44.12 4.10 -9.52
C SER A 8 -43.24 3.80 -10.75
N HIS A 9 -42.11 4.49 -10.84
CA HIS A 9 -41.15 4.26 -11.91
C HIS A 9 -40.59 2.86 -11.70
N ALA A 10 -41.03 1.90 -12.53
CA ALA A 10 -40.55 0.53 -12.46
C ALA A 10 -39.03 0.49 -12.54
N ASP A 11 -38.40 0.00 -11.48
CA ASP A 11 -36.96 -0.07 -11.28
C ASP A 11 -36.28 -0.73 -12.49
N VAL A 12 -35.54 0.07 -13.27
CA VAL A 12 -34.89 -0.38 -14.51
C VAL A 12 -33.71 -1.31 -14.20
N GLN A 13 -33.04 -1.10 -13.07
CA GLN A 13 -31.87 -1.87 -12.64
C GLN A 13 -32.27 -3.29 -12.25
N ALA A 14 -33.45 -3.46 -11.65
CA ALA A 14 -34.02 -4.76 -11.29
C ALA A 14 -34.60 -5.56 -12.47
N ARG A 15 -34.65 -4.99 -13.69
CA ARG A 15 -35.15 -5.72 -14.87
C ARG A 15 -34.14 -6.76 -15.34
N ARG A 16 -34.58 -7.69 -16.18
CA ARG A 16 -33.68 -8.61 -16.87
C ARG A 16 -32.93 -7.90 -18.00
N PRO A 17 -31.62 -8.14 -18.18
CA PRO A 17 -30.86 -7.61 -19.31
C PRO A 17 -31.19 -8.36 -20.61
N ASP A 18 -30.96 -7.69 -21.74
CA ASP A 18 -31.12 -8.31 -23.07
C ASP A 18 -30.04 -9.38 -23.32
N THR A 19 -28.84 -9.17 -22.78
CA THR A 19 -27.74 -10.14 -22.77
C THR A 19 -27.53 -10.65 -21.35
N ARG A 20 -27.80 -11.94 -21.12
CA ARG A 20 -27.75 -12.56 -19.79
C ARG A 20 -26.38 -13.13 -19.48
N VAL A 21 -25.52 -12.28 -18.96
CA VAL A 21 -24.17 -12.64 -18.52
C VAL A 21 -23.95 -12.02 -17.15
N SER A 22 -23.40 -12.79 -16.22
CA SER A 22 -23.00 -12.27 -14.91
C SER A 22 -21.83 -11.31 -15.08
N LEU A 23 -21.81 -10.22 -14.34
CA LEU A 23 -20.63 -9.35 -14.29
C LEU A 23 -19.82 -9.71 -13.05
N SER A 24 -18.53 -9.98 -13.24
CA SER A 24 -17.62 -10.24 -12.12
C SER A 24 -17.49 -9.05 -11.17
N ARG A 25 -17.75 -7.84 -11.68
CA ARG A 25 -17.63 -6.60 -10.92
C ARG A 25 -18.41 -5.44 -11.56
N VAL A 26 -19.16 -4.71 -10.75
CA VAL A 26 -19.79 -3.41 -11.07
C VAL A 26 -19.84 -2.54 -9.83
N GLY A 27 -19.65 -1.23 -9.95
CA GLY A 27 -19.54 -0.38 -8.78
C GLY A 27 -19.15 1.07 -9.08
N VAL A 28 -18.60 1.72 -8.07
CA VAL A 28 -18.20 3.13 -8.07
C VAL A 28 -16.71 3.26 -7.74
N THR A 29 -16.03 4.22 -8.36
CA THR A 29 -14.62 4.56 -8.16
C THR A 29 -14.48 6.06 -7.96
N GLY A 30 -13.44 6.50 -7.25
CA GLY A 30 -13.18 7.94 -7.04
C GLY A 30 -14.20 8.60 -6.10
N VAL A 31 -14.75 7.86 -5.14
CA VAL A 31 -15.67 8.44 -4.14
C VAL A 31 -14.85 9.14 -3.07
N GLU A 32 -14.85 10.47 -3.08
CA GLU A 32 -14.08 11.29 -2.13
C GLU A 32 -14.90 11.59 -0.86
N LYS A 33 -14.31 11.34 0.32
CA LYS A 33 -14.94 11.58 1.62
C LYS A 33 -13.94 12.03 2.67
N VAL A 34 -14.44 12.70 3.71
CA VAL A 34 -13.68 12.88 4.95
C VAL A 34 -14.16 11.81 5.93
N ILE A 35 -13.24 10.97 6.38
CA ILE A 35 -13.54 9.84 7.27
C ILE A 35 -12.78 9.96 8.58
N ARG A 36 -13.39 9.47 9.66
CA ARG A 36 -12.77 9.44 10.98
C ARG A 36 -12.09 8.08 11.19
N ILE A 37 -10.76 8.03 11.21
CA ILE A 37 -9.99 6.79 11.43
C ILE A 37 -9.29 6.87 12.77
N ARG A 38 -9.23 5.73 13.47
CA ARG A 38 -8.43 5.56 14.67
C ARG A 38 -6.99 5.20 14.30
N LEU A 39 -6.07 6.12 14.56
CA LEU A 39 -4.63 5.95 14.44
C LEU A 39 -4.00 6.25 15.81
N ASP A 40 -3.09 5.39 16.30
CA ASP A 40 -2.45 5.52 17.62
C ASP A 40 -3.41 5.77 18.79
N GLY A 41 -4.56 5.09 18.77
CA GLY A 41 -5.59 5.20 19.80
C GLY A 41 -6.39 6.52 19.78
N ARG A 42 -6.17 7.41 18.80
CA ARG A 42 -6.91 8.66 18.63
C ARG A 42 -7.72 8.65 17.33
N GLY A 43 -8.98 9.06 17.39
CA GLY A 43 -9.81 9.23 16.19
C GLY A 43 -9.57 10.60 15.54
N GLN A 44 -9.08 10.61 14.31
CA GLN A 44 -8.78 11.83 13.53
C GLN A 44 -9.49 11.80 12.17
N LEU A 45 -9.73 12.98 11.58
CA LEU A 45 -10.39 13.13 10.29
C LEU A 45 -9.35 13.19 9.17
N PHE A 46 -9.52 12.35 8.15
CA PHE A 46 -8.66 12.29 6.98
C PHE A 46 -9.47 12.33 5.70
N TYR A 47 -8.90 12.95 4.66
CA TYR A 47 -9.44 12.84 3.31
C TYR A 47 -9.14 11.43 2.79
N ALA A 48 -10.16 10.78 2.22
CA ALA A 48 -10.06 9.45 1.67
C ALA A 48 -10.78 9.32 0.34
N GLU A 49 -10.22 8.48 -0.52
CA GLU A 49 -10.83 8.00 -1.75
C GLU A 49 -11.28 6.56 -1.56
N LEU A 50 -12.49 6.24 -2.00
CA LEU A 50 -13.09 4.92 -1.88
C LEU A 50 -13.46 4.35 -3.25
N GLU A 51 -13.24 3.05 -3.39
CA GLU A 51 -13.78 2.23 -4.46
C GLU A 51 -14.64 1.13 -3.86
N CYS A 52 -15.80 0.86 -4.46
CA CYS A 52 -16.74 -0.15 -3.96
C CYS A 52 -17.34 -0.88 -5.14
N PHE A 53 -17.28 -2.21 -5.11
CA PHE A 53 -17.85 -3.03 -6.17
C PHE A 53 -18.59 -4.25 -5.63
N VAL A 54 -19.49 -4.77 -6.45
CA VAL A 54 -20.24 -6.00 -6.22
C VAL A 54 -20.28 -6.83 -7.51
N ASP A 55 -20.43 -8.14 -7.41
CA ASP A 55 -20.81 -8.96 -8.55
C ASP A 55 -22.28 -8.73 -8.95
N LEU A 56 -22.61 -9.00 -10.22
CA LEU A 56 -23.97 -8.81 -10.73
C LEU A 56 -24.51 -10.08 -11.37
N SER A 57 -25.68 -10.50 -10.90
CA SER A 57 -26.42 -11.64 -11.44
C SER A 57 -26.76 -11.45 -12.93
N PRO A 58 -26.73 -12.52 -13.76
CA PRO A 58 -27.13 -12.45 -15.16
C PRO A 58 -28.62 -12.11 -15.36
N GLU A 59 -29.41 -12.17 -14.30
CA GLU A 59 -30.84 -11.85 -14.30
C GLU A 59 -31.12 -10.39 -13.90
N GLN A 60 -30.10 -9.63 -13.50
CA GLN A 60 -30.22 -8.23 -13.10
C GLN A 60 -29.53 -7.31 -14.11
N LYS A 61 -30.24 -6.28 -14.57
CA LYS A 61 -29.77 -5.37 -15.63
C LYS A 61 -28.72 -4.38 -15.14
N GLY A 62 -28.75 -3.98 -13.87
CA GLY A 62 -27.75 -3.10 -13.29
C GLY A 62 -27.73 -3.15 -11.77
N ALA A 63 -26.59 -2.81 -11.17
CA ALA A 63 -26.51 -2.54 -9.75
C ALA A 63 -27.21 -1.21 -9.41
N HIS A 64 -27.69 -1.07 -8.18
CA HIS A 64 -28.38 0.15 -7.74
C HIS A 64 -27.36 1.18 -7.28
N MET A 65 -27.11 2.19 -8.12
CA MET A 65 -26.05 3.18 -7.89
C MET A 65 -26.21 3.93 -6.56
N SER A 66 -27.42 4.39 -6.23
CA SER A 66 -27.66 5.13 -4.98
C SER A 66 -27.37 4.31 -3.73
N ARG A 67 -27.53 2.97 -3.80
CA ARG A 67 -27.27 2.10 -2.63
C ARG A 67 -25.79 2.09 -2.24
N PHE A 68 -24.86 2.27 -3.18
CA PHE A 68 -23.45 2.42 -2.83
C PHE A 68 -23.23 3.69 -2.00
N GLU A 69 -23.74 4.83 -2.46
CA GLU A 69 -23.60 6.11 -1.76
C GLU A 69 -24.30 6.10 -0.40
N GLU A 70 -25.49 5.52 -0.30
CA GLU A 70 -26.22 5.35 0.97
C GLU A 70 -25.43 4.50 1.97
N VAL A 71 -24.82 3.40 1.51
CA VAL A 71 -24.01 2.54 2.38
C VAL A 71 -22.73 3.25 2.82
N ILE A 72 -22.03 3.92 1.90
CA ILE A 72 -20.80 4.65 2.22
C ILE A 72 -21.09 5.77 3.22
N ASN A 73 -22.10 6.62 2.94
CA ASN A 73 -22.45 7.71 3.85
C ASN A 73 -22.93 7.18 5.21
N GLY A 74 -23.78 6.15 5.23
CA GLY A 74 -24.24 5.55 6.47
C GLY A 74 -23.12 4.91 7.30
N ALA A 75 -22.14 4.28 6.64
CA ALA A 75 -20.97 3.74 7.33
C ALA A 75 -20.12 4.87 7.94
N ILE A 76 -19.89 5.97 7.21
CA ILE A 76 -19.13 7.13 7.69
C ILE A 76 -19.83 7.80 8.87
N ASP A 77 -21.16 8.01 8.79
CA ASP A 77 -21.95 8.63 9.85
C ASP A 77 -21.87 7.83 11.15
N GLU A 78 -21.89 6.51 11.08
CA GLU A 78 -21.69 5.64 12.25
C GLU A 78 -20.32 5.83 12.89
N VAL A 79 -19.25 6.02 12.11
CA VAL A 79 -17.90 6.28 12.65
C VAL A 79 -17.77 7.68 13.23
N VAL A 80 -18.49 8.65 12.66
CA VAL A 80 -18.49 10.03 13.15
C VAL A 80 -19.23 10.11 14.49
N LEU A 81 -20.35 9.40 14.63
CA LEU A 81 -21.21 9.39 15.83
C LEU A 81 -20.74 8.42 16.92
N GLY A 82 -19.92 7.40 16.58
CA GLY A 82 -19.43 6.36 17.49
C GLY A 82 -17.91 6.38 17.76
N GLU A 83 -17.36 5.21 18.10
CA GLU A 83 -15.90 4.99 18.19
C GLU A 83 -15.27 4.93 16.79
N ALA A 84 -14.11 5.56 16.62
CA ALA A 84 -13.43 5.58 15.33
C ALA A 84 -12.96 4.17 14.92
N PHE A 85 -13.33 3.73 13.72
CA PHE A 85 -12.89 2.46 13.16
C PHE A 85 -11.43 2.55 12.71
N LYS A 86 -10.79 1.38 12.67
CA LYS A 86 -9.59 1.21 11.84
C LYS A 86 -10.00 1.14 10.38
N ILE A 87 -9.10 1.49 9.47
CA ILE A 87 -9.43 1.62 8.04
C ILE A 87 -9.91 0.29 7.43
N GLU A 88 -9.29 -0.82 7.81
CA GLU A 88 -9.62 -2.16 7.33
C GLU A 88 -10.93 -2.67 7.92
N THR A 89 -11.30 -2.21 9.12
CA THR A 89 -12.62 -2.46 9.73
C THR A 89 -13.71 -1.67 9.01
N LEU A 90 -13.45 -0.40 8.65
CA LEU A 90 -14.37 0.40 7.86
C LEU A 90 -14.58 -0.22 6.47
N ALA A 91 -13.51 -0.67 5.81
CA ALA A 91 -13.60 -1.36 4.54
C ALA A 91 -14.47 -2.63 4.62
N GLN A 92 -14.26 -3.45 5.66
CA GLN A 92 -15.09 -4.64 5.94
C GLN A 92 -16.57 -4.27 6.09
N HIS A 93 -16.88 -3.28 6.93
CA HIS A 93 -18.26 -2.86 7.20
C HIS A 93 -18.98 -2.38 5.94
N ILE A 94 -18.30 -1.61 5.11
CA ILE A 94 -18.85 -1.16 3.82
C ILE A 94 -19.04 -2.36 2.88
N ALA A 95 -18.07 -3.27 2.79
CA ALA A 95 -18.14 -4.43 1.89
C ALA A 95 -19.34 -5.34 2.23
N GLU A 96 -19.51 -5.69 3.51
CA GLU A 96 -20.63 -6.52 3.98
C GLU A 96 -21.98 -5.87 3.66
N ARG A 97 -22.12 -4.57 3.94
CA ARG A 97 -23.35 -3.83 3.66
C ARG A 97 -23.63 -3.66 2.17
N VAL A 98 -22.60 -3.42 1.35
CA VAL A 98 -22.76 -3.33 -0.11
C VAL A 98 -23.24 -4.66 -0.67
N ARG A 99 -22.62 -5.78 -0.27
CA ARG A 99 -23.05 -7.13 -0.69
C ARG A 99 -24.53 -7.35 -0.37
N ASP A 100 -24.91 -7.12 0.89
CA ASP A 100 -26.27 -7.38 1.38
C ASP A 100 -27.32 -6.44 0.74
N ARG A 101 -27.01 -5.15 0.59
CA ARG A 101 -27.92 -4.15 0.01
C ARG A 101 -28.06 -4.29 -1.50
N GLN A 102 -27.03 -4.77 -2.20
CA GLN A 102 -27.08 -5.00 -3.65
C GLN A 102 -27.63 -6.39 -3.99
N GLY A 103 -27.58 -7.35 -3.06
CA GLY A 103 -27.98 -8.73 -3.31
C GLY A 103 -26.97 -9.50 -4.16
N GLY A 104 -25.68 -9.13 -4.09
CA GLY A 104 -24.59 -9.85 -4.74
C GLY A 104 -24.03 -10.98 -3.88
N ALA A 105 -23.31 -11.93 -4.48
CA ALA A 105 -22.60 -12.97 -3.74
C ALA A 105 -21.26 -12.49 -3.17
N ARG A 106 -20.71 -11.40 -3.73
CA ARG A 106 -19.40 -10.86 -3.37
C ARG A 106 -19.39 -9.33 -3.49
N ALA A 107 -18.84 -8.66 -2.50
CA ALA A 107 -18.48 -7.24 -2.60
C ALA A 107 -17.02 -7.01 -2.22
N GLU A 108 -16.40 -6.01 -2.84
CA GLU A 108 -15.05 -5.57 -2.53
C GLU A 108 -15.01 -4.06 -2.32
N VAL A 109 -14.21 -3.63 -1.35
CA VAL A 109 -14.02 -2.22 -1.01
C VAL A 109 -12.54 -1.94 -0.84
N ALA A 110 -12.09 -0.82 -1.39
CA ALA A 110 -10.77 -0.24 -1.14
C ALA A 110 -10.93 1.20 -0.64
N ILE A 111 -10.12 1.57 0.35
CA ILE A 111 -10.08 2.91 0.95
C ILE A 111 -8.62 3.36 0.98
N ALA A 112 -8.35 4.53 0.40
CA ALA A 112 -7.05 5.19 0.47
C ALA A 112 -7.21 6.52 1.21
N ALA A 113 -6.72 6.60 2.45
CA ALA A 113 -6.84 7.78 3.30
C ALA A 113 -5.49 8.49 3.45
N ARG A 114 -5.42 9.77 3.11
CA ARG A 114 -4.20 10.58 3.27
C ARG A 114 -4.10 11.09 4.70
N TYR A 115 -3.05 10.70 5.40
CA TYR A 115 -2.84 11.10 6.80
C TYR A 115 -1.47 11.78 6.99
N PRO A 116 -1.39 12.79 7.86
CA PRO A 116 -0.15 13.47 8.18
C PRO A 116 0.61 12.75 9.30
N GLU A 117 1.92 12.70 9.18
CA GLU A 117 2.84 12.31 10.25
C GLU A 117 3.85 13.42 10.49
N HIS A 118 4.18 13.66 11.77
CA HIS A 118 5.15 14.69 12.13
C HIS A 118 6.53 14.07 12.30
N LYS A 119 7.50 14.61 11.58
CA LYS A 119 8.88 14.13 11.58
C LYS A 119 9.85 15.24 11.93
N LEU A 120 11.04 14.84 12.35
CA LEU A 120 12.17 15.75 12.55
C LEU A 120 13.16 15.53 11.41
N ALA A 121 13.61 16.62 10.80
CA ALA A 121 14.71 16.57 9.83
C ALA A 121 15.97 15.98 10.48
N PRO A 122 16.75 15.16 9.77
CA PRO A 122 17.72 14.24 10.36
C PRO A 122 18.89 14.91 11.08
N VAL A 123 19.28 16.13 10.67
CA VAL A 123 20.42 16.86 11.25
C VAL A 123 19.94 18.07 12.03
N SER A 124 19.10 18.91 11.42
CA SER A 124 18.68 20.16 12.02
C SER A 124 17.59 20.01 13.07
N GLY A 125 16.93 18.84 13.13
CA GLY A 125 15.81 18.58 14.03
C GLY A 125 14.59 19.47 13.75
N SER A 126 14.53 20.10 12.57
CA SER A 126 13.42 20.99 12.22
C SER A 126 12.13 20.15 12.07
N PRO A 127 11.03 20.53 12.73
CA PRO A 127 9.78 19.80 12.60
C PRO A 127 9.20 19.99 11.20
N THR A 128 8.78 18.89 10.60
CA THR A 128 8.12 18.81 9.28
C THR A 128 6.90 17.92 9.36
N GLN A 129 5.98 18.08 8.41
CA GLN A 129 4.81 17.23 8.26
C GLN A 129 4.88 16.52 6.92
N GLU A 130 4.84 15.19 6.96
CA GLU A 130 4.85 14.34 5.78
C GLU A 130 3.46 13.72 5.58
N ILE A 131 3.01 13.62 4.33
CA ILE A 131 1.71 13.04 4.00
C ILE A 131 1.90 11.64 3.43
N TYR A 132 1.34 10.65 4.11
CA TYR A 132 1.32 9.25 3.71
C TYR A 132 -0.09 8.80 3.34
N THR A 133 -0.21 7.62 2.73
CA THR A 133 -1.52 7.03 2.42
C THR A 133 -1.71 5.77 3.24
N LEU A 134 -2.73 5.76 4.09
CA LEU A 134 -3.22 4.58 4.79
C LEU A 134 -4.20 3.85 3.87
N LEU A 135 -4.00 2.54 3.72
CA LEU A 135 -4.74 1.69 2.81
C LEU A 135 -5.58 0.68 3.61
N GLY A 136 -6.87 0.58 3.29
CA GLY A 136 -7.75 -0.45 3.80
C GLY A 136 -8.43 -1.16 2.65
N SER A 137 -8.53 -2.47 2.71
CA SER A 137 -9.28 -3.24 1.72
C SER A 137 -10.02 -4.39 2.37
N ALA A 138 -11.18 -4.74 1.84
CA ALA A 138 -11.92 -5.91 2.29
C ALA A 138 -12.71 -6.54 1.15
N VAL A 139 -12.87 -7.87 1.24
CA VAL A 139 -13.75 -8.65 0.37
C VAL A 139 -14.69 -9.44 1.25
N ALA A 140 -16.00 -9.24 1.05
CA ALA A 140 -17.06 -9.94 1.76
C ALA A 140 -17.78 -10.89 0.80
N SER A 141 -17.95 -12.15 1.20
CA SER A 141 -18.62 -13.20 0.43
C SER A 141 -19.31 -14.22 1.35
N ASP A 142 -19.91 -15.27 0.78
CA ASP A 142 -20.46 -16.39 1.55
C ASP A 142 -19.38 -17.21 2.29
N LEU A 143 -18.11 -17.11 1.88
CA LEU A 143 -16.99 -17.78 2.53
C LEU A 143 -16.51 -17.05 3.79
N GLY A 144 -16.98 -15.82 4.03
CA GLY A 144 -16.49 -14.94 5.08
C GLY A 144 -16.07 -13.57 4.55
N THR A 145 -15.45 -12.79 5.43
CA THR A 145 -14.92 -11.46 5.12
C THR A 145 -13.45 -11.38 5.51
N ARG A 146 -12.59 -11.14 4.52
CA ARG A 146 -11.15 -10.90 4.74
C ARG A 146 -10.80 -9.45 4.50
N ARG A 147 -9.82 -8.96 5.25
CA ARG A 147 -9.41 -7.56 5.27
C ARG A 147 -7.90 -7.39 5.25
N LEU A 148 -7.44 -6.32 4.60
CA LEU A 148 -6.06 -5.88 4.53
C LEU A 148 -5.95 -4.46 5.08
N ILE A 149 -4.87 -4.22 5.81
CA ILE A 149 -4.38 -2.88 6.13
C ILE A 149 -3.03 -2.70 5.43
N GLY A 150 -2.77 -1.51 4.93
CA GLY A 150 -1.49 -1.20 4.30
C GLY A 150 -1.12 0.27 4.43
N VAL A 151 0.11 0.57 4.05
CA VAL A 151 0.63 1.94 3.95
C VAL A 151 1.35 2.09 2.62
N GLU A 152 1.18 3.25 1.99
CA GLU A 152 2.03 3.75 0.93
C GLU A 152 2.88 4.91 1.44
N ALA A 153 4.18 4.86 1.15
CA ALA A 153 5.12 5.92 1.46
C ALA A 153 6.09 6.17 0.30
N HIS A 154 6.58 7.40 0.24
CA HIS A 154 7.59 7.80 -0.72
C HIS A 154 8.96 7.86 -0.06
N GLY A 155 9.99 7.49 -0.81
CA GLY A 155 11.38 7.61 -0.38
C GLY A 155 12.30 7.83 -1.57
N MET A 156 13.60 7.78 -1.30
CA MET A 156 14.63 7.87 -2.32
C MET A 156 15.26 6.49 -2.54
N THR A 157 15.45 6.12 -3.80
CA THR A 157 16.22 4.94 -4.20
C THR A 157 17.41 5.36 -5.06
N THR A 158 18.54 4.69 -4.87
CA THR A 158 19.81 4.89 -5.60
C THR A 158 20.25 3.58 -6.22
N CYS A 159 20.70 3.62 -7.48
CA CYS A 159 21.00 2.40 -8.23
C CYS A 159 22.41 1.84 -7.90
N PRO A 160 22.52 0.61 -7.36
CA PRO A 160 23.83 -0.01 -7.11
C PRO A 160 24.59 -0.32 -8.41
N CYS A 161 23.90 -0.76 -9.47
CA CYS A 161 24.54 -1.08 -10.76
C CYS A 161 25.27 0.12 -11.38
N ALA A 162 24.61 1.27 -11.45
CA ALA A 162 25.24 2.48 -11.97
C ALA A 162 26.38 2.96 -11.06
N GLN A 163 26.24 2.79 -9.74
CA GLN A 163 27.28 3.14 -8.79
C GLN A 163 28.54 2.27 -8.98
N GLU A 164 28.39 0.96 -9.19
CA GLU A 164 29.52 0.05 -9.47
C GLU A 164 30.26 0.46 -10.74
N MET A 165 29.53 0.79 -11.81
CA MET A 165 30.15 1.25 -13.07
C MET A 165 30.88 2.59 -12.90
N VAL A 166 30.30 3.54 -12.16
CA VAL A 166 30.95 4.82 -11.87
C VAL A 166 32.17 4.59 -10.97
N THR A 167 32.09 3.68 -9.99
CA THR A 167 33.19 3.29 -9.10
C THR A 167 34.37 2.72 -9.89
N ALA A 168 34.11 1.79 -10.81
CA ALA A 168 35.15 1.21 -11.67
C ALA A 168 35.84 2.27 -12.53
N ARG A 169 35.08 3.22 -13.11
CA ARG A 169 35.66 4.32 -13.88
C ARG A 169 36.47 5.29 -13.02
N SER A 170 36.01 5.55 -11.79
CA SER A 170 36.73 6.40 -10.83
C SER A 170 38.04 5.77 -10.39
N ARG A 171 38.08 4.45 -10.20
CA ARG A 171 39.32 3.71 -9.92
C ARG A 171 40.38 3.94 -11.00
N VAL A 172 40.03 3.73 -12.27
CA VAL A 172 40.94 3.96 -13.40
C VAL A 172 41.47 5.40 -13.44
N ARG A 173 40.61 6.39 -13.21
CA ARG A 173 41.03 7.81 -13.21
C ARG A 173 42.04 8.12 -12.10
N LEU A 174 41.85 7.56 -10.91
CA LEU A 174 42.77 7.78 -9.79
C LEU A 174 44.11 7.07 -10.03
N GLU A 175 44.08 5.84 -10.58
CA GLU A 175 45.30 5.12 -10.97
C GLU A 175 46.09 5.89 -12.04
N ASP A 176 45.41 6.46 -13.04
CA ASP A 176 46.02 7.30 -14.09
C ASP A 176 46.66 8.59 -13.52
N GLU A 177 46.13 9.11 -12.40
CA GLU A 177 46.71 10.25 -11.66
C GLU A 177 47.87 9.85 -10.72
N GLY A 178 48.19 8.55 -10.64
CA GLY A 178 49.32 8.03 -9.88
C GLY A 178 49.01 7.62 -8.45
N PHE A 179 47.74 7.51 -8.06
CA PHE A 179 47.36 6.94 -6.77
C PHE A 179 47.61 5.43 -6.75
N SER A 180 48.11 4.92 -5.63
CA SER A 180 48.27 3.47 -5.40
C SER A 180 46.94 2.77 -5.16
N GLU A 181 46.87 1.46 -5.37
CA GLU A 181 45.66 0.65 -5.17
C GLU A 181 45.05 0.82 -3.76
N ASP A 182 45.91 0.83 -2.73
CA ASP A 182 45.50 1.04 -1.33
C ASP A 182 44.91 2.44 -1.10
N GLU A 183 45.47 3.47 -1.76
CA GLU A 183 44.95 4.84 -1.68
C GLU A 183 43.59 4.95 -2.37
N VAL A 184 43.45 4.33 -3.54
CA VAL A 184 42.17 4.31 -4.28
C VAL A 184 41.08 3.62 -3.46
N GLU A 185 41.37 2.46 -2.88
CA GLU A 185 40.40 1.75 -2.03
C GLU A 185 40.00 2.58 -0.81
N ARG A 186 40.96 3.28 -0.19
CA ARG A 186 40.67 4.19 0.92
C ARG A 186 39.75 5.33 0.50
N VAL A 187 39.96 5.92 -0.67
CA VAL A 187 39.12 7.00 -1.20
C VAL A 187 37.71 6.48 -1.48
N LEU A 188 37.56 5.38 -2.22
CA LEU A 188 36.26 4.83 -2.61
C LEU A 188 35.43 4.35 -1.41
N ARG A 189 36.08 3.91 -0.33
CA ARG A 189 35.40 3.57 0.93
C ARG A 189 34.95 4.79 1.74
N SER A 190 35.60 5.93 1.55
CA SER A 190 35.40 7.14 2.37
C SER A 190 34.55 8.20 1.68
N VAL A 191 34.48 8.19 0.35
CA VAL A 191 33.75 9.17 -0.46
C VAL A 191 32.58 8.46 -1.14
N PRO A 192 31.33 8.85 -0.87
CA PRO A 192 30.16 8.31 -1.55
C PRO A 192 30.29 8.48 -3.07
N VAL A 193 30.25 7.37 -3.81
CA VAL A 193 30.34 7.41 -5.27
C VAL A 193 28.98 7.77 -5.86
N ALA A 194 28.97 8.70 -6.81
CA ALA A 194 27.73 9.15 -7.46
C ALA A 194 27.04 8.00 -8.23
N THR A 195 25.71 8.00 -8.20
CA THR A 195 24.85 7.16 -9.03
C THR A 195 23.58 7.92 -9.40
N HIS A 196 22.74 7.37 -10.28
CA HIS A 196 21.41 7.94 -10.45
C HIS A 196 20.52 7.56 -9.28
N ASN A 197 19.65 8.49 -8.91
CA ASN A 197 18.68 8.34 -7.85
C ASN A 197 17.32 8.85 -8.33
N GLN A 198 16.26 8.38 -7.67
CA GLN A 198 14.89 8.70 -8.03
C GLN A 198 13.95 8.58 -6.83
N ARG A 199 12.72 9.07 -7.01
CA ARG A 199 11.63 8.82 -6.07
C ARG A 199 11.15 7.37 -6.20
N GLY A 200 11.06 6.69 -5.08
CA GLY A 200 10.44 5.38 -4.95
C GLY A 200 9.08 5.50 -4.25
N ILE A 201 8.13 4.66 -4.65
CA ILE A 201 6.81 4.50 -4.04
C ILE A 201 6.74 3.07 -3.52
N GLY A 202 6.77 2.93 -2.20
CA GLY A 202 6.67 1.64 -1.52
C GLY A 202 5.27 1.44 -0.97
N ARG A 203 4.73 0.23 -1.11
CA ARG A 203 3.46 -0.20 -0.56
C ARG A 203 3.64 -1.49 0.20
N LEU A 204 3.16 -1.54 1.43
CA LEU A 204 3.13 -2.75 2.23
C LEU A 204 1.72 -2.98 2.75
N HIS A 205 1.17 -4.17 2.52
CA HIS A 205 -0.08 -4.63 3.10
C HIS A 205 0.15 -5.85 3.98
N VAL A 206 -0.62 -5.92 5.07
CA VAL A 206 -0.71 -7.08 5.95
C VAL A 206 -2.18 -7.48 6.08
N GLY A 207 -2.42 -8.79 5.96
CA GLY A 207 -3.71 -9.42 6.17
C GLY A 207 -3.67 -10.34 7.36
N CYS A 208 -4.68 -10.26 8.21
CA CYS A 208 -4.85 -11.22 9.30
C CYS A 208 -5.90 -12.27 8.92
N PRO A 209 -5.76 -13.53 9.36
CA PRO A 209 -6.81 -14.54 9.22
C PRO A 209 -8.14 -14.09 9.81
N GLU A 210 -9.24 -14.67 9.34
CA GLU A 210 -10.55 -14.45 9.96
C GLU A 210 -10.53 -14.86 11.44
N GLY A 211 -11.16 -14.04 12.29
CA GLY A 211 -11.16 -14.24 13.74
C GLY A 211 -9.88 -13.80 14.46
N CYS A 212 -8.84 -13.36 13.73
CA CYS A 212 -7.66 -12.76 14.35
C CYS A 212 -8.03 -11.46 15.08
N THR A 213 -7.77 -11.42 16.38
CA THR A 213 -7.98 -10.25 17.24
C THR A 213 -6.77 -9.33 17.30
N ASP A 214 -5.62 -9.79 16.77
CA ASP A 214 -4.40 -9.00 16.79
C ASP A 214 -4.52 -7.79 15.88
N THR A 215 -3.79 -6.76 16.27
CA THR A 215 -3.82 -5.48 15.62
C THR A 215 -2.51 -5.22 14.90
N VAL A 216 -2.60 -4.96 13.60
CA VAL A 216 -1.48 -4.40 12.85
C VAL A 216 -1.46 -2.89 13.06
N ASP A 217 -0.28 -2.38 13.39
CA ASP A 217 -0.03 -0.96 13.56
C ASP A 217 0.45 -0.34 12.23
N ALA A 218 -0.23 0.70 11.77
CA ALA A 218 0.14 1.41 10.56
C ALA A 218 1.49 2.12 10.70
N THR A 219 1.85 2.56 11.90
CA THR A 219 3.14 3.21 12.17
C THR A 219 4.30 2.22 11.98
N ALA A 220 4.11 0.95 12.34
CA ALA A 220 5.07 -0.11 12.06
C ALA A 220 5.21 -0.38 10.55
N LEU A 221 4.10 -0.44 9.82
CA LEU A 221 4.11 -0.58 8.36
C LEU A 221 4.85 0.56 7.67
N LEU A 222 4.57 1.81 8.08
CA LEU A 222 5.24 2.99 7.55
C LEU A 222 6.76 2.92 7.76
N ARG A 223 7.20 2.62 8.99
CA ARG A 223 8.62 2.46 9.32
C ARG A 223 9.29 1.42 8.43
N ILE A 224 8.63 0.29 8.20
CA ILE A 224 9.15 -0.79 7.35
C ILE A 224 9.32 -0.32 5.90
N VAL A 225 8.30 0.34 5.33
CA VAL A 225 8.34 0.83 3.94
C VAL A 225 9.48 1.84 3.77
N GLU A 226 9.61 2.82 4.67
CA GLU A 226 10.65 3.83 4.55
C GLU A 226 12.06 3.25 4.75
N SER A 227 12.23 2.39 5.75
CA SER A 227 13.51 1.73 6.03
C SER A 227 13.94 0.75 4.92
N SER A 228 13.01 0.38 4.03
CA SER A 228 13.28 -0.49 2.89
C SER A 228 13.94 0.22 1.71
N MET A 229 13.86 1.56 1.64
CA MET A 229 14.49 2.34 0.56
C MET A 229 15.92 2.79 0.94
N SER A 230 16.60 3.47 0.03
CA SER A 230 17.99 3.94 0.26
C SER A 230 18.05 5.10 1.26
N SER A 231 17.01 5.94 1.30
CA SER A 231 16.82 6.96 2.34
C SER A 231 15.35 7.39 2.39
N GLU A 232 14.91 7.85 3.57
CA GLU A 232 13.68 8.62 3.70
C GLU A 232 13.80 9.97 2.98
N ILE A 233 12.66 10.61 2.74
CA ILE A 233 12.56 11.98 2.24
C ILE A 233 11.74 12.83 3.20
N TYR A 234 11.94 14.15 3.14
CA TYR A 234 11.30 15.12 4.03
C TYR A 234 10.87 16.33 3.21
N GLU A 235 9.71 16.90 3.53
CA GLU A 235 9.17 18.11 2.90
C GLU A 235 10.02 19.35 3.23
N LEU A 236 10.45 19.47 4.49
CA LEU A 236 11.34 20.56 4.94
C LEU A 236 12.73 20.03 5.30
N MET A 237 13.73 20.50 4.56
CA MET A 237 15.15 20.24 4.84
C MET A 237 15.96 21.54 4.85
N LYS A 238 16.95 21.64 5.74
CA LYS A 238 18.03 22.64 5.64
C LYS A 238 19.22 22.02 4.92
N ARG A 239 20.18 22.84 4.49
CA ARG A 239 21.38 22.36 3.77
C ARG A 239 22.11 21.17 4.45
N PRO A 240 22.31 21.15 5.79
CA PRO A 240 22.92 19.98 6.42
C PRO A 240 22.06 18.70 6.31
N ASP A 241 20.73 18.83 6.34
CA ASP A 241 19.80 17.71 6.17
C ASP A 241 19.85 17.16 4.74
N GLU A 242 19.91 18.04 3.74
CA GLU A 242 20.00 17.66 2.33
C GLU A 242 21.25 16.80 2.07
N VAL A 243 22.40 17.22 2.62
CA VAL A 243 23.67 16.46 2.49
C VAL A 243 23.54 15.08 3.13
N GLU A 244 23.02 15.01 4.35
CA GLU A 244 22.83 13.75 5.09
C GLU A 244 21.93 12.77 4.31
N VAL A 245 20.81 13.23 3.78
CA VAL A 245 19.87 12.40 3.00
C VAL A 245 20.51 11.89 1.71
N VAL A 246 21.27 12.74 1.02
CA VAL A 246 21.99 12.36 -0.21
C VAL A 246 23.09 11.35 0.09
N GLU A 247 23.94 11.60 1.09
CA GLU A 247 25.01 10.68 1.46
C GLU A 247 24.46 9.35 1.94
N ARG A 248 23.44 9.35 2.81
CA ARG A 248 22.78 8.13 3.29
C ARG A 248 22.31 7.25 2.13
N ALA A 249 21.63 7.81 1.14
CA ALA A 249 21.18 7.01 0.00
C ALA A 249 22.33 6.50 -0.87
N HIS A 250 23.36 7.30 -1.11
CA HIS A 250 24.52 6.83 -1.89
C HIS A 250 25.36 5.79 -1.15
N MET A 251 25.32 5.78 0.19
CA MET A 251 25.97 4.74 0.99
C MET A 251 25.15 3.45 1.10
N HIS A 252 23.85 3.49 0.79
CA HIS A 252 22.94 2.34 0.87
C HIS A 252 22.14 2.18 -0.45
N PRO A 253 22.82 1.96 -1.59
CA PRO A 253 22.14 1.75 -2.85
C PRO A 253 21.29 0.47 -2.82
N ARG A 254 20.09 0.53 -3.39
CA ARG A 254 19.15 -0.60 -3.42
C ARG A 254 18.45 -0.66 -4.77
N PHE A 255 18.38 -1.85 -5.36
CA PHE A 255 17.47 -2.08 -6.47
C PHE A 255 16.01 -2.04 -6.00
N VAL A 256 15.08 -2.01 -6.96
CA VAL A 256 13.65 -2.12 -6.69
C VAL A 256 13.33 -3.44 -5.96
N GLU A 257 14.03 -4.52 -6.32
CA GLU A 257 13.88 -5.85 -5.74
C GLU A 257 14.40 -5.89 -4.31
N ASP A 258 15.50 -5.19 -4.02
CA ASP A 258 16.07 -5.14 -2.67
C ASP A 258 15.13 -4.40 -1.71
N CYS A 259 14.46 -3.35 -2.18
CA CYS A 259 13.42 -2.67 -1.39
C CYS A 259 12.29 -3.64 -1.03
N VAL A 260 11.82 -4.45 -1.97
CA VAL A 260 10.78 -5.46 -1.70
C VAL A 260 11.27 -6.55 -0.74
N ARG A 261 12.49 -7.06 -0.93
CA ARG A 261 13.09 -8.07 -0.04
C ARG A 261 13.21 -7.55 1.39
N GLU A 262 13.66 -6.30 1.56
CA GLU A 262 13.78 -5.69 2.88
C GLU A 262 12.41 -5.42 3.52
N MET A 263 11.40 -4.98 2.75
CA MET A 263 10.02 -4.89 3.25
C MET A 263 9.52 -6.25 3.75
N VAL A 264 9.70 -7.31 2.96
CA VAL A 264 9.26 -8.67 3.33
C VAL A 264 9.99 -9.17 4.57
N ARG A 265 11.32 -9.02 4.62
CA ARG A 265 12.13 -9.45 5.77
C ARG A 265 11.66 -8.78 7.06
N MET A 266 11.55 -7.46 7.07
CA MET A 266 11.11 -6.72 8.26
C MET A 266 9.65 -7.02 8.62
N ALA A 267 8.77 -7.20 7.64
CA ALA A 267 7.37 -7.56 7.89
C ALA A 267 7.24 -8.97 8.47
N ALA A 268 8.01 -9.95 7.98
CA ALA A 268 8.02 -11.31 8.52
C ALA A 268 8.51 -11.34 9.97
N ASP A 269 9.52 -10.53 10.30
CA ASP A 269 10.03 -10.39 11.67
C ASP A 269 8.97 -9.74 12.58
N GLU A 270 8.45 -8.57 12.20
CA GLU A 270 7.51 -7.76 12.99
C GLU A 270 6.16 -8.46 13.22
N PHE A 271 5.65 -9.17 12.22
CA PHE A 271 4.29 -9.71 12.20
C PHE A 271 4.23 -11.24 12.31
N SER A 272 5.32 -11.87 12.75
CA SER A 272 5.42 -13.32 12.95
C SER A 272 4.35 -13.90 13.90
N GLY A 273 3.80 -13.09 14.79
CA GLY A 273 2.77 -13.49 15.77
C GLY A 273 1.34 -13.58 15.24
N LEU A 274 1.04 -13.11 14.02
CA LEU A 274 -0.33 -12.97 13.50
C LEU A 274 -1.01 -14.30 13.11
N GLY A 275 -0.31 -15.43 13.21
CA GLY A 275 -0.81 -16.77 12.90
C GLY A 275 -0.53 -17.25 11.47
N GLU A 276 -0.78 -18.54 11.22
CA GLU A 276 -0.32 -19.23 9.99
C GLU A 276 -0.97 -18.74 8.69
N GLY A 277 -2.18 -18.18 8.75
CA GLY A 277 -2.88 -17.63 7.59
C GLY A 277 -2.64 -16.14 7.34
N ALA A 278 -1.73 -15.52 8.10
CA ALA A 278 -1.42 -14.11 7.94
C ALA A 278 -0.67 -13.88 6.62
N PHE A 279 -0.96 -12.76 5.98
CA PHE A 279 -0.56 -12.45 4.62
C PHE A 279 0.25 -11.16 4.57
N VAL A 280 1.22 -11.12 3.66
CA VAL A 280 2.00 -9.92 3.32
C VAL A 280 1.95 -9.71 1.82
N SER A 281 1.81 -8.45 1.41
CA SER A 281 2.02 -8.00 0.03
C SER A 281 2.87 -6.74 0.05
N ALA A 282 4.09 -6.85 -0.45
CA ALA A 282 5.03 -5.75 -0.61
C ALA A 282 5.19 -5.41 -2.09
N ARG A 283 5.18 -4.13 -2.44
CA ARG A 283 5.39 -3.62 -3.81
C ARG A 283 6.23 -2.36 -3.77
N GLN A 284 7.23 -2.26 -4.64
CA GLN A 284 8.02 -1.06 -4.85
C GLN A 284 7.89 -0.63 -6.31
N GLU A 285 7.73 0.66 -6.54
CA GLU A 285 7.79 1.29 -7.86
C GLU A 285 8.78 2.46 -7.85
N ASN A 286 9.77 2.40 -8.74
CA ASN A 286 10.78 3.44 -8.91
C ASN A 286 10.45 4.30 -10.13
N LEU A 287 10.37 5.62 -9.93
CA LEU A 287 10.12 6.60 -10.97
C LEU A 287 11.44 6.98 -11.65
N GLU A 288 11.94 6.10 -12.52
CA GLU A 288 13.30 6.19 -13.09
C GLU A 288 13.62 7.56 -13.70
N THR A 289 14.74 8.15 -13.29
CA THR A 289 15.19 9.47 -13.76
C THR A 289 15.88 9.42 -15.12
N ILE A 290 16.47 8.29 -15.50
CA ILE A 290 17.21 8.09 -16.75
C ILE A 290 16.42 7.31 -17.82
N HIS A 291 15.19 6.92 -17.50
CA HIS A 291 14.29 6.19 -18.39
C HIS A 291 12.94 6.90 -18.51
N LYS A 292 12.14 6.52 -19.53
CA LYS A 292 10.78 7.06 -19.75
C LYS A 292 9.69 6.14 -19.20
N HIS A 293 10.06 5.18 -18.38
CA HIS A 293 9.18 4.18 -17.79
C HIS A 293 9.63 3.91 -16.36
N ASN A 294 8.71 3.42 -15.54
CA ASN A 294 8.98 3.04 -14.17
C ASN A 294 9.44 1.58 -14.10
N VAL A 295 10.14 1.23 -13.02
CA VAL A 295 10.50 -0.16 -12.70
C VAL A 295 9.72 -0.58 -11.47
N VAL A 296 9.15 -1.79 -11.48
CA VAL A 296 8.33 -2.33 -10.40
C VAL A 296 8.83 -3.70 -9.98
N ALA A 297 8.78 -3.96 -8.67
CA ALA A 297 8.89 -5.30 -8.10
C ALA A 297 7.80 -5.51 -7.05
N GLU A 298 7.39 -6.75 -6.86
CA GLU A 298 6.43 -7.13 -5.82
C GLU A 298 6.67 -8.54 -5.30
N CYS A 299 6.24 -8.78 -4.07
CA CYS A 299 6.23 -10.08 -3.43
C CYS A 299 4.97 -10.19 -2.57
N HIS A 300 4.27 -11.31 -2.68
CA HIS A 300 3.09 -11.59 -1.88
C HIS A 300 3.04 -13.06 -1.46
N GLY A 301 2.47 -13.31 -0.29
CA GLY A 301 2.32 -14.66 0.23
C GLY A 301 1.96 -14.70 1.71
N LEU A 302 1.84 -15.91 2.24
CA LEU A 302 1.68 -16.12 3.67
C LEU A 302 2.99 -15.77 4.40
N ILE A 303 2.87 -15.13 5.56
CA ILE A 303 4.02 -14.72 6.38
C ILE A 303 4.90 -15.93 6.72
N THR A 304 4.29 -17.07 7.02
CA THR A 304 4.98 -18.33 7.33
C THR A 304 5.80 -18.88 6.17
N ASP A 305 5.27 -18.80 4.94
CA ASP A 305 6.00 -19.20 3.73
C ASP A 305 7.17 -18.28 3.44
N LEU A 306 6.95 -16.97 3.56
CA LEU A 306 7.99 -15.96 3.36
C LEU A 306 9.09 -16.09 4.42
N ALA A 307 8.74 -16.31 5.68
CA ALA A 307 9.71 -16.56 6.75
C ALA A 307 10.53 -17.83 6.50
N ARG A 308 9.91 -18.89 5.98
CA ARG A 308 10.61 -20.12 5.57
C ARG A 308 11.57 -19.87 4.41
N GLU A 309 11.18 -19.09 3.41
CA GLU A 309 12.03 -18.71 2.28
C GLU A 309 13.23 -17.86 2.73
N LEU A 310 13.01 -16.89 3.63
CA LEU A 310 14.07 -16.09 4.26
C LEU A 310 15.06 -16.96 5.04
N GLY A 311 14.59 -18.08 5.60
CA GLY A 311 15.43 -19.11 6.25
C GLY A 311 16.18 -20.04 5.28
N GLY A 312 16.11 -19.81 3.97
CA GLY A 312 16.72 -20.64 2.93
C GLY A 312 15.86 -21.80 2.43
N GLY A 313 14.57 -21.83 2.82
CA GLY A 313 13.60 -22.78 2.28
C GLY A 313 13.26 -22.50 0.81
N ALA A 314 12.76 -23.51 0.10
CA ALA A 314 12.30 -23.34 -1.27
C ALA A 314 11.00 -22.51 -1.31
N PRO A 315 10.85 -21.61 -2.31
CA PRO A 315 9.62 -20.85 -2.49
C PRO A 315 8.43 -21.77 -2.83
N PRO A 316 7.19 -21.32 -2.58
CA PRO A 316 6.02 -22.07 -3.00
C PRO A 316 5.95 -22.17 -4.53
N PRO A 317 5.34 -23.24 -5.09
CA PRO A 317 5.23 -23.42 -6.54
C PRO A 317 4.36 -22.34 -7.21
N ARG A 318 3.48 -21.69 -6.43
CA ARG A 318 2.66 -20.55 -6.83
C ARG A 318 2.59 -19.59 -5.64
N HIS A 319 2.84 -18.32 -5.89
CA HIS A 319 2.61 -17.27 -4.90
C HIS A 319 1.10 -17.03 -4.73
N LEU A 320 0.65 -16.93 -3.48
CA LEU A 320 -0.72 -16.60 -3.15
C LEU A 320 -0.96 -15.12 -3.41
N THR A 321 -1.79 -14.76 -4.39
CA THR A 321 -2.00 -13.35 -4.71
C THR A 321 -2.85 -12.65 -3.66
N THR A 322 -2.76 -11.32 -3.58
CA THR A 322 -3.62 -10.49 -2.72
C THR A 322 -5.11 -10.77 -2.98
N ARG A 323 -5.48 -10.98 -4.24
CA ARG A 323 -6.85 -11.32 -4.63
C ARG A 323 -7.26 -12.70 -4.15
N ASP A 324 -6.42 -13.72 -4.38
CA ASP A 324 -6.71 -15.08 -3.94
C ASP A 324 -6.87 -15.14 -2.41
N TRP A 325 -5.99 -14.44 -1.68
CA TRP A 325 -6.05 -14.38 -0.23
C TRP A 325 -7.32 -13.66 0.23
N LEU A 326 -7.67 -12.50 -0.34
CA LEU A 326 -8.91 -11.79 0.02
C LEU A 326 -10.18 -12.59 -0.31
N GLU A 327 -10.17 -13.37 -1.39
CA GLU A 327 -11.32 -14.18 -1.81
C GLU A 327 -11.46 -15.50 -1.03
N GLY A 328 -10.48 -15.88 -0.21
CA GLY A 328 -10.50 -17.17 0.49
C GLY A 328 -10.19 -18.37 -0.41
N SER A 329 -9.58 -18.11 -1.58
CA SER A 329 -9.38 -19.09 -2.66
C SER A 329 -8.03 -19.82 -2.59
N GLY A 330 -7.27 -19.67 -1.51
CA GLY A 330 -5.94 -20.27 -1.35
C GLY A 330 -5.56 -20.58 0.09
#